data_AF-A0A1F5T8K2-F1
#
_entry.id   AF-A0A1F5T8K2-F1
#
_cell.length_a   1.000
_cell.length_b   1.000
_cell.length_c   1.000
_cell.angle_alpha   90.00
_cell.angle_beta   90.00
_cell.angle_gamma   90.00
#
_symmetry.space_group_name_H-M   'P 1'
#
loop_
_entity.id
_entity.type
_entity.pdbx_description
1 polymer ?
#
loop_
_entity_poly.entity_id
_entity_poly.type
_entity_poly.pdbx_seq_one_letter_code
_entity_poly.pdbx_strand_id
1 'polypeptide(L)'
;MLNQEQIAPTDQKRQLSEAEMKTLLAGDYPPQAGSYILSMLMLLNDGALDESDFYSTVRPNQVKTVEEYLTRYSQSRGVKIPRVSAELQTKFDEINRQVAALRQALIDRAPLSQIYNLSRDLSLFCGAHPPRIPSLEQ
;
A
#
# COMPACT_ATOMS: atom_id res chain seq x y z
N MET A 1 38.32 -7.68 44.49
CA MET A 1 37.89 -8.12 43.14
C MET A 1 36.56 -8.81 43.30
N LEU A 2 35.48 -8.25 42.75
CA LEU A 2 34.25 -8.95 42.36
C LEU A 2 33.58 -8.06 41.31
N ASN A 3 33.23 -8.70 40.19
CA ASN A 3 33.00 -8.08 38.89
C ASN A 3 31.80 -7.12 38.88
N GLN A 4 31.98 -6.00 38.18
CA GLN A 4 30.88 -5.25 37.61
C GLN A 4 30.15 -6.17 36.62
N GLU A 5 28.96 -6.64 36.97
CA GLU A 5 28.03 -7.18 35.98
C GLU A 5 27.65 -6.03 35.04
N GLN A 6 28.14 -6.14 33.80
CA GLN A 6 27.85 -5.23 32.72
C GLN A 6 26.34 -5.23 32.44
N ILE A 7 25.69 -4.12 32.74
CA ILE A 7 24.35 -3.82 32.23
C ILE A 7 24.52 -3.56 30.72
N ALA A 8 24.04 -4.48 29.89
CA ALA A 8 23.70 -4.18 28.52
C ALA A 8 22.42 -4.94 28.13
N PRO A 9 21.22 -4.37 28.31
CA PRO A 9 20.13 -4.72 27.43
C PRO A 9 20.51 -4.12 26.07
N THR A 10 21.07 -4.92 25.18
CA THR A 10 21.12 -4.57 23.76
C THR A 10 19.68 -4.52 23.28
N ASP A 11 19.06 -3.35 23.42
CA ASP A 11 17.77 -2.97 22.88
C ASP A 11 17.90 -2.80 21.35
N GLN A 12 18.42 -3.83 20.69
CA GLN A 12 18.50 -3.92 19.25
C GLN A 12 17.09 -4.17 18.75
N LYS A 13 16.32 -3.08 18.60
CA LYS A 13 15.07 -3.11 17.84
C LYS A 13 15.35 -3.77 16.49
N ARG A 14 14.73 -4.93 16.27
CA ARG A 14 14.78 -5.70 15.01
C ARG A 14 14.62 -4.78 13.82
N GLN A 15 15.45 -4.92 12.81
CA GLN A 15 15.33 -4.18 11.55
C GLN A 15 14.58 -5.04 10.53
N LEU A 16 13.77 -4.42 9.67
CA LEU A 16 13.21 -5.08 8.51
C LEU A 16 14.32 -5.36 7.49
N SER A 17 14.42 -6.59 7.01
CA SER A 17 15.24 -6.92 5.84
C SER A 17 14.58 -6.42 4.55
N GLU A 18 15.37 -6.26 3.49
CA GLU A 18 14.83 -5.94 2.15
C GLU A 18 13.88 -7.01 1.64
N ALA A 19 14.16 -8.28 1.92
CA ALA A 19 13.28 -9.39 1.56
C ALA A 19 11.91 -9.24 2.23
N GLU A 20 11.88 -8.94 3.53
CA GLU A 20 10.63 -8.69 4.26
C GLU A 20 9.89 -7.47 3.72
N MET A 21 10.59 -6.37 3.41
CA MET A 21 9.96 -5.20 2.78
C MET A 21 9.36 -5.55 1.42
N LYS A 22 10.08 -6.31 0.58
CA LYS A 22 9.57 -6.79 -0.72
C LYS A 22 8.33 -7.68 -0.53
N THR A 23 8.32 -8.59 0.44
CA THR A 23 7.16 -9.44 0.76
C THR A 23 5.98 -8.63 1.28
N LEU A 24 6.21 -7.67 2.19
CA LEU A 24 5.15 -6.80 2.70
C LEU A 24 4.53 -5.98 1.56
N LEU A 25 5.33 -5.49 0.63
CA LEU A 25 4.85 -4.71 -0.51
C LEU A 25 4.15 -5.55 -1.58
N ALA A 26 4.45 -6.84 -1.68
CA ALA A 26 3.76 -7.74 -2.60
C ALA A 26 2.49 -8.36 -2.00
N GLY A 27 2.46 -8.52 -0.67
CA GLY A 27 1.38 -9.19 0.05
C GLY A 27 0.43 -8.25 0.80
N ASP A 28 0.94 -7.49 1.76
CA ASP A 28 0.12 -6.71 2.71
C ASP A 28 -0.16 -5.26 2.26
N TYR A 29 0.67 -4.71 1.38
CA TYR A 29 0.49 -3.38 0.80
C TYR A 29 -0.63 -3.31 -0.26
N PRO A 30 -0.75 -4.27 -1.21
CA PRO A 30 -1.83 -4.27 -2.21
C PRO A 30 -3.25 -4.35 -1.60
N PRO A 31 -3.50 -5.12 -0.52
CA PRO A 31 -4.77 -5.16 0.20
C PRO A 31 -5.29 -3.78 0.65
N GLN A 32 -4.39 -2.83 0.94
CA GLN A 32 -4.78 -1.55 1.53
C GLN A 32 -4.96 -0.42 0.53
N ALA A 33 -4.25 -0.44 -0.61
CA ALA A 33 -4.29 0.67 -1.58
C ALA A 33 -5.13 0.34 -2.82
N GLY A 34 -4.74 -0.67 -3.60
CA GLY A 34 -5.42 -1.03 -4.85
C GLY A 34 -6.57 -2.01 -4.66
N SER A 35 -6.37 -3.06 -3.87
CA SER A 35 -7.37 -4.13 -3.74
C SER A 35 -8.66 -3.68 -3.05
N TYR A 36 -8.57 -2.82 -2.03
CA TYR A 36 -9.76 -2.25 -1.39
C TYR A 36 -10.63 -1.47 -2.39
N ILE A 37 -10.01 -0.61 -3.21
CA ILE A 37 -10.73 0.15 -4.23
C ILE A 37 -11.35 -0.79 -5.26
N LEU A 38 -10.60 -1.81 -5.70
CA LEU A 38 -11.11 -2.82 -6.64
C LEU A 38 -12.31 -3.57 -6.06
N SER A 39 -12.31 -3.93 -4.77
CA SER A 39 -13.47 -4.52 -4.11
C SER A 39 -14.68 -3.57 -4.09
N MET A 40 -14.45 -2.29 -3.83
CA MET A 40 -15.52 -1.28 -3.86
C MET A 40 -16.08 -1.08 -5.27
N LEU A 41 -15.23 -1.10 -6.31
CA LEU A 41 -15.65 -1.05 -7.71
C LEU A 41 -16.42 -2.30 -8.13
N MET A 42 -16.06 -3.48 -7.62
CA MET A 42 -16.85 -4.69 -7.86
C MET A 42 -18.25 -4.58 -7.26
N LEU A 43 -18.37 -4.10 -6.02
CA LEU A 43 -19.66 -3.88 -5.39
C LEU A 43 -20.52 -2.87 -6.16
N LEU A 44 -19.90 -1.82 -6.72
CA LEU A 44 -20.58 -0.89 -7.61
C LEU A 44 -21.05 -1.57 -8.90
N ASN A 45 -20.19 -2.36 -9.53
CA ASN A 45 -20.54 -3.11 -10.74
C ASN A 45 -21.69 -4.10 -10.51
N ASP A 46 -21.74 -4.71 -9.32
CA ASP A 46 -22.78 -5.66 -8.93
C ASP A 46 -24.08 -4.95 -8.48
N GLY A 47 -24.11 -3.62 -8.49
CA GLY A 47 -25.25 -2.79 -8.08
C GLY A 47 -25.49 -2.76 -6.57
N ALA A 48 -24.56 -3.27 -5.77
CA ALA A 48 -24.62 -3.25 -4.31
C ALA A 48 -24.25 -1.90 -3.70
N LEU A 49 -23.56 -1.05 -4.47
CA LEU A 49 -23.23 0.33 -4.14
C LEU A 49 -23.51 1.23 -5.35
N ASP A 50 -23.84 2.49 -5.10
CA ASP A 50 -23.83 3.51 -6.15
C ASP A 50 -22.51 4.30 -6.16
N GLU A 51 -22.37 5.19 -7.15
CA GLU A 51 -21.17 6.03 -7.29
C GLU A 51 -21.00 7.03 -6.12
N SER A 52 -22.10 7.48 -5.53
CA SER A 52 -22.09 8.36 -4.35
C SER A 52 -21.53 7.62 -3.13
N ASP A 53 -21.98 6.38 -2.92
CA ASP A 53 -21.50 5.48 -1.88
C ASP A 53 -20.01 5.19 -2.06
N PHE A 54 -19.58 4.96 -3.31
CA PHE A 54 -18.17 4.76 -3.63
C PHE A 54 -17.31 5.93 -3.17
N TYR A 55 -17.60 7.17 -3.60
CA TYR A 55 -16.78 8.34 -3.22
C TYR A 55 -16.94 8.75 -1.75
N SER A 56 -18.04 8.35 -1.09
CA SER A 56 -18.21 8.56 0.34
C SER A 56 -17.42 7.56 1.20
N THR A 57 -17.15 6.37 0.65
CA THR A 57 -16.49 5.27 1.37
C THR A 57 -15.00 5.18 1.05
N VAL A 58 -14.63 5.39 -0.21
CA VAL A 58 -13.24 5.40 -0.68
C VAL A 58 -12.65 6.79 -0.54
N ARG A 59 -11.73 6.95 0.41
CA ARG A 59 -11.06 8.22 0.69
C ARG A 59 -9.62 8.21 0.17
N PRO A 60 -9.12 9.31 -0.42
CA PRO A 60 -7.74 9.38 -0.92
C PRO A 60 -6.68 9.01 0.13
N ASN A 61 -6.91 9.37 1.40
CA ASN A 61 -6.00 9.09 2.49
C ASN A 61 -5.94 7.61 2.91
N GLN A 62 -6.84 6.74 2.41
CA GLN A 62 -6.78 5.30 2.62
C GLN A 62 -5.70 4.65 1.74
N VAL A 63 -5.41 5.22 0.57
CA VAL A 63 -4.35 4.78 -0.33
C VAL A 63 -3.01 5.24 0.23
N LYS A 64 -2.28 4.41 0.98
CA LYS A 64 -1.04 4.82 1.65
C LYS A 64 0.17 4.83 0.71
N THR A 65 1.13 5.73 0.95
CA THR A 65 2.47 5.65 0.35
C THR A 65 3.26 4.51 1.02
N VAL A 66 4.37 4.09 0.40
CA VAL A 66 5.26 3.08 0.98
C VAL A 66 5.77 3.51 2.36
N GLU A 67 6.14 4.79 2.49
CA GLU A 67 6.65 5.35 3.74
C GLU A 67 5.57 5.35 4.84
N GLU A 68 4.35 5.80 4.53
CA GLU A 68 3.23 5.81 5.48
C GLU A 68 2.90 4.39 5.96
N TYR A 69 2.90 3.42 5.03
CA TYR A 69 2.65 2.02 5.34
C TYR A 69 3.76 1.42 6.22
N LEU A 70 5.02 1.55 5.81
CA LEU A 70 6.15 0.98 6.55
C LEU A 70 6.30 1.64 7.91
N THR A 71 6.05 2.94 8.03
CA THR A 71 6.06 3.66 9.32
C THR A 71 5.00 3.09 10.27
N ARG A 72 3.77 2.91 9.79
CA ARG A 72 2.70 2.30 10.59
C ARG A 72 3.03 0.86 10.99
N TYR A 73 3.55 0.06 10.05
CA TYR A 73 3.99 -1.31 10.31
C TYR A 73 5.08 -1.33 11.39
N SER A 74 6.12 -0.51 11.22
CA SER A 74 7.24 -0.31 12.13
C SER A 74 6.78 0.04 13.55
N GLN A 75 5.89 1.02 13.69
CA GLN A 75 5.31 1.42 14.96
C GLN A 75 4.53 0.28 15.63
N SER A 76 3.72 -0.45 14.87
CA SER A 76 2.88 -1.54 15.40
C SER A 76 3.68 -2.77 15.85
N ARG A 77 4.86 -2.99 15.27
CA ARG A 77 5.69 -4.20 15.52
C ARG A 77 6.99 -3.91 16.26
N GLY A 78 7.29 -2.65 16.57
CA GLY A 78 8.54 -2.25 17.21
C GLY A 78 9.80 -2.51 16.37
N VAL A 79 9.65 -2.60 15.04
CA VAL A 79 10.78 -2.84 14.11
C VAL A 79 11.27 -1.53 13.51
N LYS A 80 12.55 -1.42 13.14
CA LYS A 80 13.09 -0.26 12.44
C LYS A 80 13.08 -0.47 10.92
N ILE A 81 12.88 0.62 10.18
CA ILE A 81 13.04 0.65 8.71
C ILE A 81 14.49 1.08 8.43
N PRO A 82 15.35 0.20 7.87
CA PRO A 82 16.71 0.58 7.54
C PRO A 82 16.76 1.41 6.24
N ARG A 83 17.97 1.87 5.89
CA ARG A 83 18.22 2.35 4.52
C ARG A 83 18.08 1.18 3.55
N VAL A 84 17.44 1.43 2.41
CA VAL A 84 17.24 0.46 1.35
C VAL A 84 18.24 0.66 0.21
N SER A 85 18.48 -0.41 -0.56
CA SER A 85 19.22 -0.37 -1.81
C SER A 85 18.58 0.57 -2.84
N ALA A 86 19.38 1.06 -3.79
CA ALA A 86 18.91 1.94 -4.86
C ALA A 86 17.84 1.26 -5.76
N GLU A 87 17.96 -0.06 -5.96
CA GLU A 87 16.96 -0.86 -6.69
C GLU A 87 15.61 -0.83 -5.95
N LEU A 88 15.62 -1.10 -4.66
CA LEU A 88 14.41 -1.11 -3.85
C LEU A 88 13.81 0.29 -3.71
N GLN A 89 14.66 1.32 -3.60
CA GLN A 89 14.23 2.72 -3.61
C GLN A 89 13.50 3.08 -4.91
N THR A 90 14.05 2.70 -6.07
CA THR A 90 13.40 2.92 -7.37
C THR A 90 11.99 2.29 -7.40
N LYS A 91 11.85 1.09 -6.84
CA LYS A 91 10.55 0.43 -6.72
C LYS A 91 9.59 1.20 -5.80
N PHE A 92 10.08 1.75 -4.69
CA PHE A 92 9.26 2.55 -3.78
C PHE A 92 8.78 3.83 -4.46
N ASP A 93 9.66 4.50 -5.20
CA ASP A 93 9.34 5.75 -5.90
C ASP A 93 8.27 5.52 -6.96
N GLU A 94 8.36 4.42 -7.71
CA GLU A 94 7.35 4.06 -8.71
C GLU A 94 5.97 3.75 -8.07
N ILE A 95 5.96 3.00 -6.96
CA ILE A 95 4.73 2.78 -6.19
C ILE A 95 4.15 4.11 -5.72
N ASN A 96 4.97 4.99 -5.16
CA ASN A 96 4.53 6.28 -4.65
C ASN A 96 3.99 7.19 -5.76
N ARG A 97 4.56 7.13 -6.97
CA ARG A 97 4.05 7.83 -8.15
C ARG A 97 2.65 7.35 -8.53
N GLN A 98 2.42 6.04 -8.55
CA GLN A 98 1.11 5.46 -8.85
C GLN A 98 0.09 5.76 -7.75
N VAL A 99 0.50 5.70 -6.48
CA VAL A 99 -0.33 6.12 -5.33
C VAL A 99 -0.74 7.58 -5.44
N ALA A 100 0.18 8.48 -5.83
CA ALA A 100 -0.13 9.89 -6.01
C ALA A 100 -1.16 10.10 -7.13
N ALA A 101 -1.00 9.43 -8.27
CA ALA A 101 -1.96 9.48 -9.37
C ALA A 101 -3.35 8.97 -8.96
N LEU A 102 -3.42 7.85 -8.23
CA LEU A 102 -4.66 7.28 -7.73
C LEU A 102 -5.33 8.18 -6.67
N ARG A 103 -4.56 8.75 -5.74
CA ARG A 103 -5.07 9.75 -4.77
C ARG A 103 -5.69 10.94 -5.48
N GLN A 104 -5.00 11.46 -6.49
CA GLN A 104 -5.48 12.60 -7.26
C GLN A 104 -6.76 12.26 -8.03
N ALA A 105 -6.84 11.09 -8.66
CA ALA A 105 -8.05 10.62 -9.32
C ALA A 105 -9.25 10.52 -8.36
N LEU A 106 -9.03 10.09 -7.11
CA LEU A 106 -10.08 10.06 -6.08
C LEU A 106 -10.50 11.46 -5.62
N ILE A 107 -9.55 12.40 -5.50
CA ILE A 107 -9.83 13.81 -5.15
C ILE A 107 -10.67 14.47 -6.23
N ASP A 108 -10.26 14.29 -7.49
CA ASP A 108 -10.90 14.91 -8.65
C ASP A 108 -12.21 14.23 -9.05
N ARG A 109 -12.56 13.11 -8.40
CA ARG A 109 -13.66 12.22 -8.78
C ARG A 109 -13.59 11.86 -10.26
N ALA A 110 -12.40 11.44 -10.69
CA ALA A 110 -12.13 10.98 -12.04
C ALA A 110 -13.03 9.80 -12.41
N PRO A 111 -13.28 9.52 -13.70
CA PRO A 111 -14.11 8.40 -14.14
C PRO A 111 -13.72 7.07 -13.50
N LEU A 112 -14.72 6.23 -13.19
CA LEU A 112 -14.51 4.93 -12.52
C LEU A 112 -13.56 4.01 -13.31
N SER A 113 -13.57 4.06 -14.65
CA SER A 113 -12.62 3.31 -15.49
C SER A 113 -11.17 3.75 -15.28
N GLN A 114 -10.93 5.05 -15.10
CA GLN A 114 -9.60 5.57 -14.79
C GLN A 114 -9.14 5.11 -13.39
N ILE A 115 -10.02 5.19 -12.39
CA ILE A 115 -9.72 4.73 -11.02
C ILE A 115 -9.46 3.22 -11.00
N TYR A 116 -10.25 2.44 -11.74
CA TYR A 116 -10.07 1.01 -11.92
C TYR A 116 -8.69 0.69 -12.52
N ASN A 117 -8.32 1.33 -13.64
CA ASN A 117 -7.05 1.09 -14.31
C ASN A 117 -5.86 1.43 -13.41
N LEU A 118 -5.89 2.59 -12.73
CA LEU A 118 -4.85 2.97 -11.77
C LEU A 118 -4.73 1.97 -10.62
N SER A 119 -5.85 1.50 -10.08
CA SER A 119 -5.87 0.53 -8.98
C SER A 119 -5.39 -0.86 -9.42
N ARG A 120 -5.74 -1.27 -10.64
CA ARG A 120 -5.33 -2.52 -11.26
C ARG A 120 -3.83 -2.52 -11.55
N ASP A 121 -3.32 -1.47 -12.16
CA ASP A 121 -1.90 -1.33 -12.52
C ASP A 121 -1.02 -1.30 -11.26
N LEU A 122 -1.44 -0.58 -10.21
CA LEU A 122 -0.77 -0.60 -8.91
C LEU A 122 -0.74 -2.00 -8.30
N SER A 123 -1.86 -2.73 -8.37
CA SER A 123 -1.96 -4.10 -7.86
C SER A 123 -1.04 -5.06 -8.64
N LEU A 124 -1.04 -4.98 -9.97
CA LEU A 124 -0.17 -5.77 -10.85
C LEU A 124 1.31 -5.46 -10.62
N PHE A 125 1.68 -4.19 -10.49
CA PHE A 125 3.05 -3.77 -10.21
C PHE A 125 3.58 -4.33 -8.89
N CYS A 126 2.69 -4.45 -7.90
CA CYS A 126 3.01 -5.08 -6.63
C CYS A 126 2.98 -6.62 -6.68
N GLY A 127 2.60 -7.23 -7.80
CA GLY A 127 2.58 -8.69 -7.97
C GLY A 127 1.28 -9.36 -7.52
N ALA A 128 0.21 -8.59 -7.31
CA ALA A 128 -1.11 -9.13 -7.03
C ALA A 128 -1.85 -9.55 -8.32
N HIS A 129 -2.91 -10.33 -8.17
CA HIS A 129 -3.83 -10.73 -9.24
C HIS A 129 -5.18 -10.03 -9.05
N PRO A 130 -5.33 -8.77 -9.50
CA PRO A 130 -6.56 -8.02 -9.30
C PRO A 130 -7.74 -8.63 -10.07
N PRO A 131 -8.97 -8.55 -9.52
CA PRO A 131 -10.17 -8.96 -10.24
C PRO A 131 -10.37 -8.09 -11.50
N ARG A 132 -10.98 -8.68 -12.52
CA ARG A 132 -11.37 -7.96 -13.74
C ARG A 132 -12.81 -7.48 -13.64
N ILE A 133 -13.04 -6.23 -14.04
CA ILE A 133 -14.37 -5.62 -14.12
C ILE A 133 -14.59 -5.18 -15.57
N PRO A 134 -15.16 -6.03 -16.45
CA PRO A 134 -15.21 -5.77 -17.90
C PRO A 134 -15.91 -4.46 -18.30
N SER A 135 -16.89 -4.02 -17.52
CA SER A 135 -17.60 -2.75 -17.73
C SER A 135 -16.72 -1.51 -17.55
N LEU A 136 -15.58 -1.64 -16.85
CA LEU A 136 -14.64 -0.56 -16.54
C LEU A 136 -13.32 -0.67 -17.32
N GLU A 137 -13.16 -1.67 -18.20
CA GLU A 137 -11.94 -1.93 -18.99
C GLU A 137 -11.80 -1.06 -20.26
N GLN A 138 -12.57 0.03 -20.36
CA GLN A 138 -12.64 0.91 -21.54
C GLN A 138 -11.65 2.07 -21.51
#